data_AF-A0A8T6VQ78-F1
#
_entry.id   AF-A0A8T6VQ78-F1
#
_cell.length_a   1.000
_cell.length_b   1.000
_cell.length_c   1.000
_cell.angle_alpha   90.00
_cell.angle_beta   90.00
_cell.angle_gamma   90.00
#
_symmetry.space_group_name_H-M   'P 1'
#
loop_
_entity.id
_entity.type
_entity.pdbx_description
1 polymer ?
#
loop_
_entity_poly.entity_id
_entity_poly.type
_entity_poly.pdbx_seq_one_letter_code
_entity_poly.pdbx_strand_id
1 'polypeptide(L)' 'MVYSYQVIKFQSLILVQGNQWSQSVGDKGILYKATKDPYSKIIVQISNNSKKLYRVPKDRTVLVSDNVVHFLGELE' A
#
# COMPACT_ATOMS: atom_id res chain seq x y z
N MET A 1 18.05 -5.85 -3.21
CA MET A 1 17.68 -4.81 -2.21
C MET A 1 16.31 -4.29 -2.60
N VAL A 2 15.33 -4.22 -1.69
CA VAL A 2 14.01 -3.64 -1.99
C VAL A 2 14.02 -2.18 -1.55
N TYR A 3 13.99 -1.26 -2.50
CA TYR A 3 13.88 0.17 -2.20
C TYR A 3 12.41 0.54 -1.95
N SER A 4 12.16 1.27 -0.87
CA SER A 4 10.87 1.94 -0.64
C SER A 4 10.92 3.29 -1.33
N TYR A 5 10.09 3.50 -2.35
CA TYR A 5 10.09 4.77 -3.07
C TYR A 5 9.15 5.81 -2.45
N GLN A 6 8.19 5.37 -1.64
CA GLN A 6 7.28 6.26 -0.92
C GLN A 6 6.91 5.68 0.44
N VAL A 7 7.01 6.50 1.48
CA VAL A 7 6.70 6.13 2.87
C VAL A 7 5.74 7.18 3.44
N ILE A 8 4.60 6.76 3.96
CA ILE A 8 3.54 7.66 4.44
C ILE A 8 3.02 7.20 5.79
N LYS A 9 2.94 8.11 6.76
CA LYS A 9 2.23 7.87 8.03
C LYS A 9 0.73 8.12 7.83
N PHE A 10 -0.11 7.22 8.34
CA PHE A 10 -1.55 7.28 8.15
C PHE A 10 -2.32 7.13 9.47
N GLN A 11 -3.58 7.57 9.47
CA GLN A 11 -4.52 7.33 10.57
C GLN A 11 -5.44 6.14 10.27
N SER A 12 -5.90 6.02 9.02
CA SER A 12 -6.63 4.86 8.55
C SER A 12 -6.24 4.50 7.11
N LEU A 13 -6.37 3.22 6.77
CA LEU A 13 -6.00 2.66 5.47
C LEU A 13 -7.13 1.76 4.99
N ILE A 14 -7.56 1.97 3.75
CA ILE A 14 -8.67 1.24 3.12
C ILE A 14 -8.18 0.66 1.80
N LEU A 15 -8.21 -0.65 1.68
CA LEU A 15 -8.00 -1.36 0.42
C LEU A 15 -9.31 -1.36 -0.36
N VAL A 16 -9.30 -0.67 -1.50
CA VAL A 16 -10.47 -0.62 -2.38
C VAL A 16 -10.51 -1.93 -3.17
N GLN A 17 -11.67 -2.60 -3.17
CA GLN A 17 -11.85 -3.90 -3.83
C GLN A 17 -10.83 -4.92 -3.31
N GLY A 18 -10.95 -5.31 -2.02
CA GLY A 18 -9.95 -6.15 -1.32
C GLY A 18 -9.57 -7.46 -2.01
N ASN A 19 -10.44 -8.01 -2.86
CA ASN A 19 -10.14 -9.18 -3.71
C ASN A 19 -9.06 -8.93 -4.79
N GLN A 20 -8.66 -7.67 -5.01
CA GLN A 20 -7.58 -7.23 -5.91
C GLN A 20 -6.23 -7.11 -5.22
N TRP A 21 -6.14 -7.66 -4.01
CA TRP A 21 -4.95 -7.65 -3.18
C TRP A 21 -4.71 -9.06 -2.66
N SER A 22 -3.47 -9.51 -2.73
CA SER A 22 -3.00 -10.65 -1.96
C SER A 22 -2.38 -10.14 -0.67
N GLN A 23 -2.75 -10.74 0.46
CA GLN A 23 -2.27 -10.35 1.78
C GLN A 23 -1.33 -11.43 2.33
N SER A 24 -0.19 -11.03 2.86
CA SER A 24 0.71 -11.87 3.64
C SER A 24 1.07 -11.16 4.95
N VAL A 25 0.99 -11.87 6.07
CA VAL A 25 1.43 -11.35 7.37
C VAL A 25 2.88 -11.81 7.60
N GLY A 26 3.76 -10.89 7.97
CA GLY A 26 5.14 -11.20 8.33
C GLY A 26 5.58 -10.46 9.59
N ASP A 27 6.82 -10.70 10.01
CA ASP A 27 7.35 -10.19 11.29
C ASP A 27 7.40 -8.67 11.38
N LYS A 28 7.48 -7.99 10.22
CA LYS A 28 7.57 -6.53 10.11
C LYS A 28 6.24 -5.86 9.74
N GLY A 29 5.13 -6.58 9.79
CA GLY A 29 3.80 -6.05 9.43
C GLY A 29 3.12 -6.81 8.29
N ILE A 30 2.15 -6.17 7.65
CA ILE A 30 1.30 -6.79 6.63
C ILE A 30 1.74 -6.35 5.24
N LEU A 31 2.01 -7.31 4.36
CA LEU A 31 2.33 -7.11 2.95
C LEU A 31 1.06 -7.27 2.10
N TYR A 32 0.76 -6.26 1.31
CA TYR A 32 -0.30 -6.28 0.32
C TYR A 32 0.29 -6.21 -1.08
N LYS A 33 0.13 -7.28 -1.85
CA LYS A 33 0.54 -7.33 -3.26
C LYS A 33 -0.65 -7.00 -4.16
N ALA A 34 -0.51 -6.02 -5.03
CA ALA A 34 -1.52 -5.66 -6.02
C ALA A 34 -1.63 -6.76 -7.10
N THR A 35 -2.83 -7.31 -7.31
CA THR A 35 -3.05 -8.39 -8.28
C THR A 35 -3.81 -7.93 -9.52
N LYS A 36 -4.47 -6.77 -9.47
CA LYS A 36 -5.33 -6.28 -10.55
C LYS A 36 -4.57 -5.47 -11.59
N ASP A 37 -4.88 -5.75 -12.85
CA ASP A 37 -4.47 -4.95 -13.99
C ASP A 37 -5.44 -3.77 -14.26
N PRO A 38 -4.96 -2.56 -14.61
CA PRO A 38 -3.56 -2.14 -14.61
C PRO A 38 -3.06 -1.74 -13.21
N TYR A 39 -3.97 -1.45 -12.27
CA TYR A 39 -3.64 -1.06 -10.90
C TYR A 39 -4.72 -1.48 -9.89
N SER A 40 -4.29 -1.79 -8.66
CA SER A 40 -5.12 -1.85 -7.47
C SER A 40 -5.19 -0.47 -6.80
N LYS A 41 -6.22 -0.24 -5.97
CA LYS A 41 -6.49 1.07 -5.35
C LYS A 41 -6.40 0.99 -3.83
N ILE A 42 -5.74 1.97 -3.22
CA ILE A 42 -5.66 2.11 -1.77
C ILE A 42 -5.94 3.55 -1.37
N ILE A 43 -6.80 3.75 -0.37
CA ILE A 43 -7.10 5.05 0.20
C ILE A 43 -6.35 5.15 1.52
N VAL A 44 -5.52 6.18 1.63
CA VAL A 44 -4.77 6.50 2.84
C VAL A 44 -5.35 7.78 3.42
N GLN A 45 -5.84 7.71 4.65
CA GLN A 45 -6.25 8.89 5.40
C GLN A 45 -5.06 9.37 6.23
N ILE A 46 -4.62 10.60 5.97
CA ILE A 46 -3.58 11.30 6.73
C ILE A 46 -4.22 12.23 7.78
N SER A 47 -3.41 12.81 8.66
CA SER A 47 -3.88 13.77 9.67
C SER A 47 -4.74 14.87 9.05
N ASN A 48 -5.75 15.33 9.81
CA ASN A 48 -6.77 16.32 9.40
C ASN A 48 -7.84 15.78 8.43
N ASN A 49 -8.19 14.49 8.53
CA ASN A 49 -9.23 13.83 7.71
C ASN A 49 -9.00 13.91 6.19
N SER A 50 -7.82 14.30 5.73
CA SER A 50 -7.47 14.31 4.32
C SER A 50 -7.30 12.87 3.84
N LYS A 51 -8.02 12.52 2.77
CA LYS A 51 -7.99 11.19 2.15
C LYS A 51 -7.30 11.29 0.81
N LYS A 52 -6.28 10.48 0.59
CA LYS A 52 -5.56 10.40 -0.67
C LYS A 52 -5.69 9.01 -1.27
N LEU A 53 -6.10 8.96 -2.55
CA LEU A 53 -6.18 7.73 -3.33
C LEU A 53 -4.84 7.48 -4.02
N TYR A 54 -4.30 6.28 -3.83
CA TYR A 54 -3.11 5.79 -4.51
C TYR A 54 -3.49 4.66 -5.46
N ARG A 55 -2.89 4.68 -6.65
CA ARG A 55 -2.97 3.60 -7.63
C ARG A 55 -1.67 2.82 -7.54
N VAL A 56 -1.77 1.55 -7.19
CA VAL A 56 -0.63 0.65 -7.05
C VAL A 56 -0.61 -0.26 -8.26
N PRO A 57 0.41 -0.18 -9.13
CA PRO A 57 0.51 -1.02 -10.31
C PRO A 57 0.46 -2.50 -9.96
N LYS A 58 -0.01 -3.32 -10.89
CA LYS A 58 0.03 -4.78 -10.77
C LYS A 58 1.44 -5.26 -10.36
N ASP A 59 1.48 -6.28 -9.51
CA ASP A 59 2.69 -6.90 -8.98
C ASP A 59 3.54 -6.05 -8.02
N ARG A 60 3.18 -4.78 -7.80
CA ARG A 60 3.80 -3.96 -6.75
C ARG A 60 3.28 -4.35 -5.37
N THR A 61 4.14 -4.13 -4.37
CA THR A 61 3.87 -4.52 -2.99
C THR A 61 3.82 -3.30 -2.08
N VAL A 62 2.89 -3.31 -1.14
CA VAL A 62 2.73 -2.29 -0.11
C VAL A 62 2.92 -2.95 1.25
N LEU A 63 3.89 -2.49 2.02
CA LEU A 63 4.09 -2.93 3.41
C LEU A 63 3.39 -1.95 4.34
N VAL A 64 2.60 -2.47 5.27
CA VAL A 64 1.94 -1.71 6.32
C VAL A 64 2.47 -2.16 7.68
N SER A 65 3.14 -1.25 8.39
CA SER A 65 3.66 -1.46 9.75
C SER A 65 3.46 -0.21 10.58
N ASP A 66 3.00 -0.34 11.83
CA ASP A 66 2.97 0.76 12.82
C ASP A 66 2.36 2.07 12.31
N ASN A 67 1.23 1.98 11.60
CA ASN A 67 0.55 3.12 10.95
C ASN A 67 1.41 3.85 9.90
N VAL A 68 2.39 3.15 9.34
CA VAL A 68 3.21 3.59 8.21
C VAL A 68 2.97 2.65 7.05
N VAL A 69 2.75 3.22 5.88
CA VAL A 69 2.64 2.49 4.62
C VAL A 69 3.87 2.76 3.77
N HIS A 70 4.52 1.69 3.35
CA HIS A 70 5.69 1.70 2.47
C HIS A 70 5.28 1.13 1.12
N PHE A 71 5.41 1.95 0.08
CA PHE A 71 5.24 1.48 -1.30
C PHE A 71 6.60 0.96 -1.78
N LEU A 72 6.65 -0.34 -2.08
CA LEU A 72 7.87 -1.05 -2.43
C LEU A 72 7.97 -1.18 -3.95
N GLY A 73 9.13 -0.84 -4.50
CA GLY A 73 9.39 -0.91 -5.92
C GLY A 73 10.39 0.13 -6.41
N GLU A 74 10.86 -0.07 -7.64
CA GLU A 74 11.66 0.90 -8.37
C GLU A 74 10.73 1.80 -9.17
N LEU A 75 10.98 3.12 -9.10
CA LEU A 75 10.41 4.09 -10.05
C LEU A 75 11.12 3.82 -11.39
N GLU A 76 10.41 3.23 -12.35
CA GLU A 76 10.81 3.27 -13.75
C GLU A 76 10.41 4.61 -14.38
#